data_AF-A0A1M7DTF8-F1
#
_entry.id   AF-A0A1M7DTF8-F1
#
_cell.length_a   1.000
_cell.length_b   1.000
_cell.length_c   1.000
_cell.angle_alpha   90.00
_cell.angle_beta   90.00
_cell.angle_gamma   90.00
#
_symmetry.space_group_name_H-M   'P 1'
#
loop_
_entity.id
_entity.type
_entity.pdbx_description
1 polymer ?
#
loop_
_entity_poly.entity_id
_entity_poly.type
_entity_poly.pdbx_seq_one_letter_code
_entity_poly.pdbx_strand_id
1 'polypeptide(L)'
;MQKSCLGLIPGVVLSTALGVHVNAASGDAYTWPGYRSDLDYDTKSNLGEIQPPTQFNNDCSGVTGKKAGKWWAFYWGKDRDSRITDVTIDSILKKYDTDFEYLYNEMGWAPDAQAQEGKYSAVYYYGSGTCAGGDKTDTTGGWQTWVAGYTAVAASFYPLYSFNTSCPYHDRVAQMDAMIHEGIHSMTNGYPGAKDAHWFQEAGNTWIQQDMFSHREGVYSGMGFLNAATVIAPFMPIETYSGWLIDGTFGGPGGGADGGGVTGQNQRYLLGGSQYSNIFPTFIGTWIGTGAVRWIYGNAYGKTKYLLETYGLDKGLGDAGVRRLITEFRARLAMLDMKKWSSEIKNLLNQNFGSQTYWEQDMWDNNKYSYTWTMTPYQTVTESNGYLIPDQETTPGWSGSNVVPLKVKSGATEVTVSFYPNGANSNNTNMNFLLCYRATDGTPVYSEPITGEGSATLRLDKTPSSTNGSQMVFAVIVNTDYQYTGNTGIRKLHYDYKLKLETGVSGAGAANVKYYNDFKLDYNWPEIGETPVASSSSVASSSSVAPASSSSVVASSSSEKIVLDGATTYSISVTLPIDDNYATVAAKFDVNEIAQKLGLTAATLSQATFFAQESDGNMVTNSTATAPGH
;
A
#
# COMPACT_ATOMS: atom_id res chain seq x y z
N MET A 1 -20.03 64.08 -17.23
CA MET A 1 -21.18 63.33 -16.70
C MET A 1 -20.98 61.86 -17.02
N GLN A 2 -20.58 61.05 -16.05
CA GLN A 2 -20.92 59.62 -16.01
C GLN A 2 -20.62 59.13 -14.59
N LYS A 3 -21.68 58.68 -13.92
CA LYS A 3 -21.69 58.21 -12.54
C LYS A 3 -21.04 56.83 -12.49
N SER A 4 -20.05 56.68 -11.60
CA SER A 4 -19.53 55.40 -11.14
C SER A 4 -20.50 54.83 -10.09
N CYS A 5 -20.97 53.60 -10.31
CA CYS A 5 -21.64 52.80 -9.29
C CYS A 5 -20.60 51.88 -8.64
N LEU A 6 -20.23 52.20 -7.40
CA LEU A 6 -19.57 51.25 -6.49
C LEU A 6 -20.62 50.28 -5.94
N GLY A 7 -20.49 49.00 -6.28
CA GLY A 7 -21.16 47.89 -5.59
C GLY A 7 -20.20 47.25 -4.59
N LEU A 8 -20.61 47.23 -3.32
CA LEU A 8 -19.95 46.57 -2.19
C LEU A 8 -19.93 45.04 -2.37
N ILE A 9 -18.77 44.42 -2.17
CA ILE A 9 -18.63 42.98 -1.92
C ILE A 9 -18.41 42.82 -0.39
N PRO A 10 -19.21 42.01 0.33
CA PRO A 10 -19.02 41.80 1.75
C PRO A 10 -17.75 40.98 2.01
N GLY A 11 -16.92 41.48 2.93
CA GLY A 11 -15.68 40.82 3.36
C GLY A 11 -15.97 39.50 4.06
N VAL A 12 -15.33 38.43 3.57
CA VAL A 12 -15.21 37.15 4.27
C VAL A 12 -14.28 37.37 5.45
N VAL A 13 -14.79 37.15 6.66
CA VAL A 13 -14.02 37.12 7.89
C VAL A 13 -13.17 35.86 7.86
N LEU A 14 -11.84 36.03 7.71
CA LEU A 14 -10.86 34.96 7.84
C LEU A 14 -10.75 34.62 9.34
N SER A 15 -11.48 33.60 9.81
CA SER A 15 -11.26 33.05 11.14
C SER A 15 -9.99 32.22 11.12
N THR A 16 -8.87 32.78 11.57
CA THR A 16 -7.67 32.03 11.90
C THR A 16 -7.97 31.15 13.12
N ALA A 17 -8.27 29.88 12.88
CA ALA A 17 -8.27 28.86 13.92
C ALA A 17 -6.81 28.67 14.37
N LEU A 18 -6.46 29.25 15.52
CA LEU A 18 -5.26 28.88 16.26
C LEU A 18 -5.47 27.44 16.77
N GLY A 19 -4.94 26.48 16.02
CA GLY A 19 -4.88 25.09 16.45
C GLY A 19 -3.95 24.98 17.65
N VAL A 20 -4.52 24.75 18.82
CA VAL A 20 -3.75 24.29 19.99
C VAL A 20 -3.37 22.84 19.70
N HIS A 21 -2.11 22.59 19.36
CA HIS A 21 -1.58 21.22 19.31
C HIS A 21 -1.53 20.68 20.74
N VAL A 22 -2.52 19.85 21.09
CA VAL A 22 -2.48 19.04 22.30
C VAL A 22 -1.53 17.89 22.01
N ASN A 23 -0.40 17.84 22.71
CA ASN A 23 0.54 16.72 22.61
C ASN A 23 -0.17 15.41 22.99
N ALA A 24 -0.02 14.37 22.18
CA ALA A 24 -0.51 13.03 22.50
C ALA A 24 0.23 12.49 23.73
N ALA A 25 -0.50 11.99 24.71
CA ALA A 25 0.10 11.34 25.87
C ALA A 25 0.62 9.94 25.50
N SER A 26 1.55 9.41 26.30
CA SER A 26 2.05 8.04 26.13
C SER A 26 0.87 7.05 26.06
N GLY A 27 0.88 6.20 25.04
CA GLY A 27 -0.14 5.18 24.83
C GLY A 27 -1.43 5.68 24.15
N ASP A 28 -1.54 6.95 23.81
CA ASP A 28 -2.67 7.44 23.02
C ASP A 28 -2.75 6.75 21.66
N ALA A 29 -3.96 6.64 21.12
CA ALA A 29 -4.20 6.02 19.82
C ALA A 29 -3.47 6.80 18.73
N TYR A 30 -2.62 6.10 17.98
CA TYR A 30 -1.89 6.65 16.87
C TYR A 30 -2.80 6.87 15.67
N THR A 31 -2.61 8.03 15.05
CA THR A 31 -3.31 8.43 13.85
C THR A 31 -2.30 8.44 12.70
N TRP A 32 -2.55 7.61 11.70
CA TRP A 32 -1.73 7.56 10.49
C TRP A 32 -1.74 8.93 9.79
N PRO A 33 -0.57 9.49 9.43
CA PRO A 33 -0.51 10.70 8.65
C PRO A 33 -1.06 10.47 7.25
N GLY A 34 -1.57 11.52 6.62
CA GLY A 34 -1.95 11.49 5.21
C GLY A 34 -0.75 11.25 4.28
N TYR A 35 -1.04 10.84 3.05
CA TYR A 35 -0.05 10.75 1.97
C TYR A 35 -0.10 12.00 1.10
N ARG A 36 1.01 12.32 0.42
CA ARG A 36 1.11 13.43 -0.54
C ARG A 36 0.09 13.25 -1.68
N SER A 37 -0.57 14.35 -2.06
CA SER A 37 -1.71 14.33 -2.99
C SER A 37 -1.34 14.06 -4.45
N ASP A 38 -0.11 14.38 -4.84
CA ASP A 38 0.40 14.20 -6.21
C ASP A 38 0.83 12.75 -6.52
N LEU A 39 0.68 11.83 -5.56
CA LEU A 39 0.66 10.40 -5.87
C LEU A 39 -0.64 9.99 -6.59
N ASP A 40 -1.74 10.75 -6.49
CA ASP A 40 -2.97 10.49 -7.24
C ASP A 40 -2.81 10.89 -8.72
N TYR A 41 -1.98 10.13 -9.43
CA TYR A 41 -1.54 10.39 -10.80
C TYR A 41 -2.68 10.23 -11.81
N ASP A 42 -2.97 11.32 -12.54
CA ASP A 42 -3.84 11.29 -13.72
C ASP A 42 -3.02 11.28 -15.01
N THR A 43 -3.28 10.31 -15.87
CA THR A 43 -2.54 10.12 -17.12
C THR A 43 -2.87 11.18 -18.17
N LYS A 44 -4.12 11.69 -18.15
CA LYS A 44 -4.57 12.73 -19.10
C LYS A 44 -3.81 14.03 -18.90
N SER A 45 -3.37 14.32 -17.68
CA SER A 45 -2.55 15.49 -17.38
C SER A 45 -1.21 15.48 -18.14
N ASN A 46 -0.67 14.30 -18.48
CA ASN A 46 0.63 14.15 -19.11
C ASN A 46 0.56 13.81 -20.61
N LEU A 47 -0.44 13.03 -21.03
CA LEU A 47 -0.59 12.61 -22.43
C LEU A 47 -1.60 13.46 -23.21
N GLY A 48 -2.39 14.30 -22.52
CA GLY A 48 -3.54 14.98 -23.09
C GLY A 48 -4.72 14.02 -23.34
N GLU A 49 -5.81 14.57 -23.89
CA GLU A 49 -6.96 13.77 -24.29
C GLU A 49 -6.67 13.01 -25.59
N ILE A 50 -6.73 11.68 -25.51
CA ILE A 50 -6.62 10.76 -26.63
C ILE A 50 -8.03 10.50 -27.18
N GLN A 51 -8.17 10.63 -28.50
CA GLN A 51 -9.42 10.35 -29.21
C GLN A 51 -9.49 8.87 -29.62
N PRO A 52 -10.69 8.30 -29.77
CA PRO A 52 -10.84 6.95 -30.30
C PRO A 52 -10.11 6.76 -31.64
N PRO A 53 -9.39 5.66 -31.83
CA PRO A 53 -8.68 5.36 -33.07
C PRO A 53 -9.58 5.29 -34.30
N THR A 54 -8.98 5.53 -35.47
CA THR A 54 -9.68 5.46 -36.77
C THR A 54 -8.97 4.55 -37.78
N GLN A 55 -7.81 4.00 -37.42
CA GLN A 55 -6.96 3.26 -38.33
C GLN A 55 -6.74 1.82 -37.88
N PHE A 56 -6.81 0.88 -38.83
CA PHE A 56 -6.33 -0.49 -38.59
C PHE A 56 -4.81 -0.54 -38.77
N ASN A 57 -4.13 -1.33 -37.94
CA ASN A 57 -2.76 -1.73 -38.20
C ASN A 57 -2.75 -2.88 -39.22
N ASN A 58 -2.05 -2.69 -40.34
CA ASN A 58 -2.01 -3.65 -41.46
C ASN A 58 -0.67 -4.39 -41.57
N ASP A 59 0.23 -4.23 -40.61
CA ASP A 59 1.59 -4.77 -40.68
C ASP A 59 1.65 -6.25 -40.28
N CYS A 60 0.51 -6.86 -39.93
CA CYS A 60 0.41 -8.29 -39.68
C CYS A 60 0.07 -9.08 -40.96
N SER A 61 1.02 -9.86 -41.45
CA SER A 61 0.80 -10.78 -42.58
C SER A 61 -0.24 -11.86 -42.27
N GLY A 62 -0.90 -12.38 -43.29
CA GLY A 62 -1.84 -13.50 -43.15
C GLY A 62 -3.24 -13.12 -42.62
N VAL A 63 -3.45 -11.86 -42.24
CA VAL A 63 -4.78 -11.34 -41.92
C VAL A 63 -5.65 -11.35 -43.18
N THR A 64 -6.74 -12.11 -43.14
CA THR A 64 -7.76 -12.18 -44.21
C THR A 64 -9.05 -11.48 -43.84
N GLY A 65 -9.24 -11.15 -42.55
CA GLY A 65 -10.35 -10.34 -42.11
C GLY A 65 -10.04 -9.60 -40.81
N LYS A 66 -10.74 -8.48 -40.64
CA LYS A 66 -10.61 -7.59 -39.49
C LYS A 66 -11.93 -6.88 -39.23
N LYS A 67 -12.21 -6.57 -37.96
CA LYS A 67 -13.38 -5.79 -37.54
C LYS A 67 -12.97 -4.89 -36.38
N ALA A 68 -13.46 -3.65 -36.37
CA ALA A 68 -13.18 -2.70 -35.29
C ALA A 68 -14.46 -2.41 -34.50
N GLY A 69 -14.27 -2.23 -33.20
CA GLY A 69 -15.16 -1.50 -32.33
C GLY A 69 -14.76 -0.02 -32.29
N LYS A 70 -14.88 0.59 -31.11
CA LYS A 70 -14.52 2.00 -30.86
C LYS A 70 -13.03 2.17 -30.59
N TRP A 71 -12.45 1.34 -29.73
CA TRP A 71 -11.05 1.41 -29.32
C TRP A 71 -10.25 0.20 -29.83
N TRP A 72 -10.91 -0.96 -29.92
CA TRP A 72 -10.26 -2.23 -30.26
C TRP A 72 -10.62 -2.75 -31.66
N ALA A 73 -9.72 -3.56 -32.22
CA ALA A 73 -9.94 -4.31 -33.45
C ALA A 73 -9.58 -5.78 -33.26
N PHE A 74 -10.36 -6.63 -33.91
CA PHE A 74 -10.19 -8.08 -33.95
C PHE A 74 -9.67 -8.50 -35.33
N TYR A 75 -8.59 -9.29 -35.36
CA TYR A 75 -7.93 -9.73 -36.58
C TYR A 75 -7.93 -11.26 -36.67
N TRP A 76 -8.23 -11.81 -37.86
CA TRP A 76 -8.17 -13.24 -38.12
C TRP A 76 -7.59 -13.56 -39.50
N GLY A 77 -7.03 -14.76 -39.62
CA GLY A 77 -6.51 -15.30 -40.87
C GLY A 77 -7.45 -16.30 -41.54
N LYS A 78 -6.94 -16.92 -42.61
CA LYS A 78 -7.71 -17.83 -43.47
C LYS A 78 -8.29 -19.04 -42.74
N ASP A 79 -7.74 -19.39 -41.58
CA ASP A 79 -8.07 -20.58 -40.80
C ASP A 79 -9.02 -20.30 -39.63
N ARG A 80 -9.71 -19.15 -39.63
CA ARG A 80 -10.78 -18.85 -38.66
C ARG A 80 -11.77 -20.01 -38.54
N ASP A 81 -11.88 -20.57 -37.34
CA ASP A 81 -12.88 -21.59 -37.00
C ASP A 81 -14.31 -21.04 -37.17
N SER A 82 -15.20 -21.84 -37.75
CA SER A 82 -16.58 -21.44 -38.05
C SER A 82 -17.43 -21.17 -36.80
N ARG A 83 -17.03 -21.70 -35.63
CA ARG A 83 -17.66 -21.42 -34.33
C ARG A 83 -17.28 -20.02 -33.80
N ILE A 84 -16.19 -19.43 -34.28
CA ILE A 84 -15.87 -18.02 -34.00
C ILE A 84 -16.66 -17.18 -35.01
N THR A 85 -17.90 -16.87 -34.67
CA THR A 85 -18.86 -16.17 -35.54
C THR A 85 -18.69 -14.65 -35.47
N ASP A 86 -19.35 -13.90 -36.34
CA ASP A 86 -19.32 -12.43 -36.25
C ASP A 86 -19.98 -11.93 -34.95
N VAL A 87 -20.96 -12.67 -34.41
CA VAL A 87 -21.53 -12.41 -33.08
C VAL A 87 -20.47 -12.58 -31.98
N THR A 88 -19.60 -13.59 -32.10
CA THR A 88 -18.46 -13.78 -31.19
C THR A 88 -17.53 -12.58 -31.23
N ILE A 89 -17.18 -12.13 -32.45
CA ILE A 89 -16.30 -10.96 -32.67
C ILE A 89 -16.94 -9.67 -32.13
N ASP A 90 -18.23 -9.45 -32.37
CA ASP A 90 -18.94 -8.29 -31.84
C ASP A 90 -19.04 -8.30 -30.32
N SER A 91 -19.20 -9.48 -29.72
CA SER A 91 -19.31 -9.63 -28.27
C SER A 91 -17.98 -9.33 -27.58
N ILE A 92 -16.85 -9.81 -28.12
CA ILE A 92 -15.53 -9.49 -27.55
C ILE A 92 -15.20 -8.00 -27.73
N LEU A 93 -15.40 -7.44 -28.93
CA LEU A 93 -15.16 -6.01 -29.18
C LEU A 93 -16.01 -5.13 -28.26
N LYS A 94 -17.29 -5.46 -28.07
CA LYS A 94 -18.17 -4.74 -27.15
C LYS A 94 -17.67 -4.77 -25.71
N LYS A 95 -17.21 -5.93 -25.21
CA LYS A 95 -16.70 -6.04 -23.84
C LYS A 95 -15.41 -5.23 -23.67
N TYR A 96 -14.46 -5.36 -24.60
CA TYR A 96 -13.23 -4.57 -24.59
C TYR A 96 -13.52 -3.07 -24.64
N ASP A 97 -14.35 -2.60 -25.59
CA ASP A 97 -14.69 -1.18 -25.66
C ASP A 97 -15.36 -0.69 -24.38
N THR A 98 -16.27 -1.47 -23.79
CA THR A 98 -16.95 -1.09 -22.53
C THR A 98 -15.97 -0.98 -21.36
N ASP A 99 -15.10 -1.97 -21.19
CA ASP A 99 -14.18 -2.05 -20.06
C ASP A 99 -13.03 -1.02 -20.22
N PHE A 100 -12.38 -0.95 -21.40
CA PHE A 100 -11.27 -0.02 -21.63
C PHE A 100 -11.71 1.44 -21.78
N GLU A 101 -12.92 1.71 -22.29
CA GLU A 101 -13.45 3.07 -22.26
C GLU A 101 -13.71 3.54 -20.82
N TYR A 102 -14.20 2.68 -19.94
CA TYR A 102 -14.37 3.01 -18.53
C TYR A 102 -13.02 3.27 -17.85
N LEU A 103 -12.04 2.40 -18.09
CA LEU A 103 -10.67 2.57 -17.59
C LEU A 103 -10.09 3.94 -18.00
N TYR A 104 -10.31 4.37 -19.23
CA TYR A 104 -9.83 5.65 -19.73
C TYR A 104 -10.65 6.85 -19.24
N ASN A 105 -11.97 6.81 -19.36
CA ASN A 105 -12.83 7.95 -19.08
C ASN A 105 -13.01 8.20 -17.58
N GLU A 106 -13.28 7.14 -16.82
CA GLU A 106 -13.70 7.23 -15.42
C GLU A 106 -12.54 7.00 -14.45
N MET A 107 -11.60 6.12 -14.80
CA MET A 107 -10.48 5.75 -13.92
C MET A 107 -9.14 6.38 -14.33
N GLY A 108 -9.10 7.11 -15.44
CA GLY A 108 -7.94 7.88 -15.90
C GLY A 108 -6.69 7.05 -16.21
N TRP A 109 -6.87 5.81 -16.69
CA TRP A 109 -5.79 5.02 -17.32
C TRP A 109 -5.57 5.45 -18.76
N ALA A 110 -4.34 5.47 -19.26
CA ALA A 110 -4.09 5.72 -20.67
C ALA A 110 -4.46 4.48 -21.50
N PRO A 111 -4.97 4.63 -22.74
CA PRO A 111 -5.10 3.50 -23.65
C PRO A 111 -3.72 2.98 -24.08
N ASP A 112 -3.65 1.82 -24.72
CA ASP A 112 -2.38 1.25 -25.16
C ASP A 112 -1.64 2.13 -26.19
N ALA A 113 -0.35 1.84 -26.39
CA ALA A 113 0.49 2.62 -27.29
C ALA A 113 -0.05 2.67 -28.74
N GLN A 114 -0.74 1.63 -29.18
CA GLN A 114 -1.31 1.57 -30.52
C GLN A 114 -2.47 2.56 -30.67
N ALA A 115 -3.37 2.63 -29.68
CA ALA A 115 -4.45 3.59 -29.63
C ALA A 115 -3.97 5.05 -29.48
N GLN A 116 -2.88 5.26 -28.72
CA GLN A 116 -2.24 6.58 -28.63
C GLN A 116 -1.76 7.11 -29.99
N GLU A 117 -1.41 6.23 -30.93
CA GLU A 117 -1.02 6.57 -32.31
C GLU A 117 -2.21 6.60 -33.30
N GLY A 118 -3.45 6.55 -32.80
CA GLY A 118 -4.67 6.61 -33.62
C GLY A 118 -5.00 5.30 -34.35
N LYS A 119 -4.33 4.19 -34.01
CA LYS A 119 -4.61 2.84 -34.52
C LYS A 119 -5.38 2.02 -33.49
N TYR A 120 -6.34 1.20 -33.89
CA TYR A 120 -7.10 0.37 -32.95
C TYR A 120 -6.16 -0.55 -32.16
N SER A 121 -6.33 -0.62 -30.84
CA SER A 121 -5.76 -1.68 -29.98
C SER A 121 -6.18 -3.05 -30.53
N ALA A 122 -5.39 -4.11 -30.32
CA ALA A 122 -5.55 -5.31 -31.14
C ALA A 122 -5.77 -6.62 -30.34
N VAL A 123 -6.74 -7.40 -30.79
CA VAL A 123 -6.90 -8.82 -30.48
C VAL A 123 -6.68 -9.64 -31.75
N TYR A 124 -5.72 -10.56 -31.73
CA TYR A 124 -5.44 -11.49 -32.84
C TYR A 124 -5.92 -12.88 -32.49
N TYR A 125 -6.65 -13.52 -33.41
CA TYR A 125 -7.00 -14.93 -33.27
C TYR A 125 -5.75 -15.81 -33.53
N TYR A 126 -5.14 -16.29 -32.45
CA TYR A 126 -4.02 -17.22 -32.46
C TYR A 126 -4.43 -18.57 -33.08
N GLY A 127 -3.61 -19.10 -34.00
CA GLY A 127 -3.92 -20.32 -34.74
C GLY A 127 -4.83 -20.14 -35.96
N SER A 128 -5.29 -18.90 -36.25
CA SER A 128 -6.11 -18.62 -37.45
C SER A 128 -5.30 -18.35 -38.74
N GLY A 129 -3.98 -18.47 -38.69
CA GLY A 129 -3.09 -18.23 -39.84
C GLY A 129 -2.64 -16.78 -40.04
N THR A 130 -2.70 -15.96 -38.98
CA THR A 130 -2.09 -14.61 -38.97
C THR A 130 -0.62 -14.66 -38.51
N CYS A 131 0.08 -13.53 -38.62
CA CYS A 131 1.43 -13.37 -38.10
C CYS A 131 1.56 -13.54 -36.57
N ALA A 132 0.44 -13.53 -35.82
CA ALA A 132 0.44 -13.80 -34.38
C ALA A 132 0.81 -15.26 -34.04
N GLY A 133 0.85 -16.14 -35.04
CA GLY A 133 1.32 -17.52 -34.92
C GLY A 133 0.25 -18.52 -34.47
N GLY A 134 0.70 -19.72 -34.10
CA GLY A 134 -0.11 -20.79 -33.53
C GLY A 134 -0.62 -21.84 -34.51
N ASP A 135 -1.04 -22.98 -33.93
CA ASP A 135 -1.65 -24.08 -34.65
C ASP A 135 -3.19 -24.02 -34.57
N LYS A 136 -3.86 -24.45 -35.64
CA LYS A 136 -5.33 -24.52 -35.74
C LYS A 136 -5.89 -25.64 -34.86
N THR A 137 -5.95 -25.38 -33.56
CA THR A 137 -6.37 -26.33 -32.52
C THR A 137 -7.26 -25.63 -31.49
N ASP A 138 -8.06 -26.41 -30.76
CA ASP A 138 -8.88 -25.92 -29.64
C ASP A 138 -8.01 -25.63 -28.40
N THR A 139 -7.01 -24.77 -28.58
CA THR A 139 -6.06 -24.35 -27.56
C THR A 139 -6.73 -23.46 -26.51
N THR A 140 -6.22 -23.55 -25.29
CA THR A 140 -6.68 -22.79 -24.12
C THR A 140 -5.85 -21.52 -23.92
N GLY A 141 -6.43 -20.55 -23.22
CA GLY A 141 -5.74 -19.34 -22.81
C GLY A 141 -5.63 -18.25 -23.89
N GLY A 142 -5.32 -17.05 -23.42
CA GLY A 142 -4.86 -15.93 -24.21
C GLY A 142 -3.69 -15.29 -23.47
N TRP A 143 -2.87 -14.53 -24.17
CA TRP A 143 -1.76 -13.81 -23.56
C TRP A 143 -1.49 -12.50 -24.29
N GLN A 144 -0.98 -11.52 -23.56
CA GLN A 144 -0.32 -10.37 -24.17
C GLN A 144 0.94 -10.81 -24.92
N THR A 145 1.08 -10.35 -26.16
CA THR A 145 2.25 -10.61 -27.02
C THR A 145 2.64 -9.36 -27.82
N TRP A 146 3.72 -9.43 -28.57
CA TRP A 146 4.17 -8.38 -29.50
C TRP A 146 3.83 -8.77 -30.94
N VAL A 147 2.92 -8.01 -31.57
CA VAL A 147 2.44 -8.26 -32.94
C VAL A 147 2.43 -6.96 -33.71
N ALA A 148 2.96 -6.99 -34.94
CA ALA A 148 2.91 -5.86 -35.87
C ALA A 148 3.41 -4.52 -35.27
N GLY A 149 4.45 -4.59 -34.44
CA GLY A 149 5.11 -3.42 -33.86
C GLY A 149 4.50 -2.89 -32.55
N TYR A 150 3.49 -3.55 -31.99
CA TYR A 150 2.85 -3.14 -30.74
C TYR A 150 2.55 -4.35 -29.84
N THR A 151 2.21 -4.06 -28.59
CA THR A 151 1.57 -5.05 -27.72
C THR A 151 0.13 -5.28 -28.13
N ALA A 152 -0.28 -6.54 -28.16
CA ALA A 152 -1.61 -6.97 -28.54
C ALA A 152 -1.97 -8.24 -27.78
N VAL A 153 -3.24 -8.59 -27.78
CA VAL A 153 -3.72 -9.85 -27.19
C VAL A 153 -3.75 -10.93 -28.26
N ALA A 154 -3.02 -12.04 -28.04
CA ALA A 154 -3.18 -13.27 -28.80
C ALA A 154 -4.18 -14.18 -28.09
N ALA A 155 -5.31 -14.46 -28.73
CA ALA A 155 -6.40 -15.21 -28.15
C ALA A 155 -6.57 -16.56 -28.85
N SER A 156 -6.48 -17.66 -28.08
CA SER A 156 -6.73 -19.00 -28.60
C SER A 156 -8.23 -19.27 -28.78
N PHE A 157 -8.58 -20.40 -29.39
CA PHE A 157 -9.97 -20.76 -29.67
C PHE A 157 -10.86 -20.77 -28.41
N TYR A 158 -10.43 -21.41 -27.32
CA TYR A 158 -11.27 -21.63 -26.14
C TYR A 158 -11.81 -20.34 -25.51
N PRO A 159 -10.97 -19.34 -25.16
CA PRO A 159 -11.48 -18.08 -24.61
C PRO A 159 -12.27 -17.26 -25.64
N LEU A 160 -11.92 -17.32 -26.93
CA LEU A 160 -12.73 -16.66 -27.97
C LEU A 160 -14.12 -17.27 -28.08
N TYR A 161 -14.23 -18.60 -28.05
CA TYR A 161 -15.52 -19.27 -28.14
C TYR A 161 -16.41 -18.97 -26.92
N SER A 162 -15.85 -18.67 -25.75
CA SER A 162 -16.59 -18.20 -24.57
C SER A 162 -17.46 -16.96 -24.82
N PHE A 163 -17.13 -16.14 -25.82
CA PHE A 163 -17.95 -15.00 -26.26
C PHE A 163 -19.10 -15.39 -27.21
N ASN A 164 -19.12 -16.62 -27.73
CA ASN A 164 -20.23 -17.12 -28.52
C ASN A 164 -21.43 -17.46 -27.61
N THR A 165 -22.64 -17.04 -28.00
CA THR A 165 -23.88 -17.32 -27.25
C THR A 165 -24.21 -18.80 -27.13
N SER A 166 -23.70 -19.63 -28.05
CA SER A 166 -23.86 -21.10 -28.04
C SER A 166 -22.76 -21.83 -27.24
N CYS A 167 -21.83 -21.11 -26.61
CA CYS A 167 -20.75 -21.73 -25.85
C CYS A 167 -21.28 -22.46 -24.61
N PRO A 168 -20.99 -23.77 -24.43
CA PRO A 168 -21.48 -24.55 -23.31
C PRO A 168 -20.55 -24.53 -22.09
N TYR A 169 -19.45 -23.77 -22.12
CA TYR A 169 -18.45 -23.79 -21.04
C TYR A 169 -19.01 -23.16 -19.76
N HIS A 170 -18.85 -23.88 -18.65
CA HIS A 170 -19.33 -23.45 -17.34
C HIS A 170 -18.51 -22.27 -16.79
N ASP A 171 -17.24 -22.16 -17.19
CA ASP A 171 -16.29 -21.12 -16.80
C ASP A 171 -16.18 -19.99 -17.84
N ARG A 172 -17.10 -19.92 -18.81
CA ARG A 172 -17.02 -18.94 -19.92
C ARG A 172 -16.85 -17.49 -19.47
N VAL A 173 -17.45 -17.10 -18.35
CA VAL A 173 -17.32 -15.73 -17.81
C VAL A 173 -15.89 -15.48 -17.33
N ALA A 174 -15.29 -16.43 -16.60
CA ALA A 174 -13.90 -16.34 -16.18
C ALA A 174 -12.95 -16.26 -17.38
N GLN A 175 -13.23 -17.00 -18.46
CA GLN A 175 -12.46 -16.89 -19.71
C GLN A 175 -12.61 -15.53 -20.38
N MET A 176 -13.81 -14.95 -20.39
CA MET A 176 -14.05 -13.61 -20.92
C MET A 176 -13.33 -12.54 -20.12
N ASP A 177 -13.24 -12.69 -18.80
CA ASP A 177 -12.55 -11.77 -17.91
C ASP A 177 -11.03 -11.94 -17.97
N ALA A 178 -10.52 -13.15 -18.17
CA ALA A 178 -9.11 -13.39 -18.47
C ALA A 178 -8.65 -12.65 -19.73
N MET A 179 -9.49 -12.56 -20.77
CA MET A 179 -9.17 -11.76 -21.96
C MET A 179 -8.99 -10.27 -21.64
N ILE A 180 -9.82 -9.71 -20.74
CA ILE A 180 -9.68 -8.32 -20.31
C ILE A 180 -8.41 -8.11 -19.50
N HIS A 181 -8.01 -9.06 -18.66
CA HIS A 181 -6.72 -9.06 -17.99
C HIS A 181 -5.56 -8.93 -18.99
N GLU A 182 -5.56 -9.70 -20.08
CA GLU A 182 -4.55 -9.59 -21.14
C GLU A 182 -4.59 -8.25 -21.90
N GLY A 183 -5.79 -7.67 -22.04
CA GLY A 183 -5.92 -6.31 -22.59
C GLY A 183 -5.30 -5.25 -21.67
N ILE A 184 -5.41 -5.44 -20.34
CA ILE A 184 -4.82 -4.53 -19.34
C ILE A 184 -3.29 -4.59 -19.42
N HIS A 185 -2.69 -5.77 -19.60
CA HIS A 185 -1.25 -5.89 -19.90
C HIS A 185 -0.85 -5.06 -21.13
N SER A 186 -1.66 -5.09 -22.19
CA SER A 186 -1.40 -4.29 -23.40
C SER A 186 -1.51 -2.78 -23.12
N MET A 187 -2.50 -2.38 -22.31
CA MET A 187 -2.72 -1.00 -21.87
C MET A 187 -1.56 -0.48 -21.01
N THR A 188 -1.16 -1.22 -19.96
CA THR A 188 -0.10 -0.79 -19.04
C THR A 188 1.24 -0.72 -19.75
N ASN A 189 1.52 -1.57 -20.75
CA ASN A 189 2.75 -1.46 -21.55
C ASN A 189 2.86 -0.13 -22.34
N GLY A 190 1.77 0.62 -22.51
CA GLY A 190 1.81 1.99 -23.02
C GLY A 190 2.51 2.99 -22.08
N TYR A 191 2.76 2.61 -20.83
CA TYR A 191 3.49 3.41 -19.87
C TYR A 191 4.98 3.09 -19.94
N PRO A 192 5.87 4.09 -19.97
CA PRO A 192 7.31 3.83 -20.13
C PRO A 192 8.00 2.92 -19.08
N GLY A 193 7.28 2.43 -18.06
CA GLY A 193 7.79 1.83 -16.81
C GLY A 193 7.08 0.56 -16.44
N ALA A 194 6.06 0.21 -17.21
CA ALA A 194 5.46 -1.11 -17.19
C ALA A 194 6.49 -2.21 -17.46
N LYS A 195 7.42 -2.01 -18.40
CA LYS A 195 8.43 -3.03 -18.74
C LYS A 195 9.33 -3.43 -17.58
N ASP A 196 9.49 -2.54 -16.60
CA ASP A 196 10.36 -2.75 -15.46
C ASP A 196 9.58 -3.21 -14.21
N ALA A 197 8.26 -2.98 -14.10
CA ALA A 197 7.47 -3.23 -12.89
C ALA A 197 7.09 -4.73 -12.64
N HIS A 198 8.07 -5.64 -12.63
CA HIS A 198 7.94 -7.13 -12.59
C HIS A 198 6.69 -7.72 -11.90
N TRP A 199 6.74 -8.03 -10.59
CA TRP A 199 5.63 -8.63 -9.83
C TRP A 199 4.33 -7.81 -9.97
N PHE A 200 4.48 -6.50 -10.02
CA PHE A 200 3.35 -5.58 -10.08
C PHE A 200 2.58 -5.65 -11.39
N GLN A 201 3.16 -6.19 -12.47
CA GLN A 201 2.40 -6.45 -13.69
C GLN A 201 1.24 -7.39 -13.42
N GLU A 202 1.46 -8.51 -12.74
CA GLU A 202 0.39 -9.47 -12.49
C GLU A 202 -0.59 -8.93 -11.42
N ALA A 203 -0.08 -8.59 -10.24
CA ALA A 203 -0.89 -8.11 -9.13
C ALA A 203 -1.62 -6.80 -9.45
N GLY A 204 -0.93 -5.86 -10.10
CA GLY A 204 -1.48 -4.58 -10.51
C GLY A 204 -2.52 -4.73 -11.61
N ASN A 205 -2.35 -5.63 -12.59
CA ASN A 205 -3.35 -5.82 -13.63
C ASN A 205 -4.62 -6.51 -13.09
N THR A 206 -4.47 -7.48 -12.19
CA THR A 206 -5.61 -8.05 -11.46
C THR A 206 -6.30 -6.98 -10.59
N TRP A 207 -5.55 -6.04 -10.01
CA TRP A 207 -6.14 -4.92 -9.29
C TRP A 207 -6.93 -3.99 -10.19
N ILE A 208 -6.38 -3.55 -11.33
CA ILE A 208 -7.05 -2.63 -12.27
C ILE A 208 -8.42 -3.18 -12.66
N GLN A 209 -8.48 -4.47 -12.97
CA GLN A 209 -9.72 -5.14 -13.31
C GLN A 209 -10.70 -5.18 -12.14
N GLN A 210 -10.24 -5.55 -10.94
CA GLN A 210 -11.07 -5.57 -9.73
C GLN A 210 -11.60 -4.17 -9.38
N ASP A 211 -10.74 -3.16 -9.43
CA ASP A 211 -11.05 -1.79 -9.10
C ASP A 211 -12.09 -1.23 -10.08
N MET A 212 -11.91 -1.49 -11.38
CA MET A 212 -12.88 -1.17 -12.43
C MET A 212 -14.27 -1.75 -12.14
N PHE A 213 -14.36 -3.05 -11.87
CA PHE A 213 -15.65 -3.67 -11.56
C PHE A 213 -16.26 -3.10 -10.29
N SER A 214 -15.46 -2.90 -9.23
CA SER A 214 -15.95 -2.39 -7.96
C SER A 214 -16.44 -0.94 -8.03
N HIS A 215 -15.76 -0.08 -8.80
CA HIS A 215 -16.18 1.30 -9.02
C HIS A 215 -17.42 1.39 -9.90
N ARG A 216 -17.51 0.55 -10.95
CA ARG A 216 -18.64 0.55 -11.87
C ARG A 216 -19.92 -0.01 -11.25
N GLU A 217 -19.79 -1.06 -10.44
CA GLU A 217 -20.93 -1.84 -9.96
C GLU A 217 -21.22 -1.63 -8.46
N GLY A 218 -20.31 -0.98 -7.73
CA GLY A 218 -20.41 -0.80 -6.28
C GLY A 218 -20.27 -2.10 -5.49
N VAL A 219 -19.64 -3.13 -6.10
CA VAL A 219 -19.49 -4.48 -5.52
C VAL A 219 -18.08 -4.66 -4.98
N TYR A 220 -17.97 -4.96 -3.68
CA TYR A 220 -16.70 -5.12 -2.96
C TYR A 220 -16.58 -6.55 -2.39
N SER A 221 -16.85 -7.54 -3.24
CA SER A 221 -16.77 -8.98 -2.93
C SER A 221 -16.26 -9.76 -4.15
N GLY A 222 -15.88 -11.02 -3.95
CA GLY A 222 -15.40 -11.88 -5.04
C GLY A 222 -13.94 -11.62 -5.43
N MET A 223 -13.06 -11.40 -4.44
CA MET A 223 -11.62 -11.37 -4.70
C MET A 223 -11.16 -12.76 -5.16
N GLY A 224 -10.28 -12.81 -6.16
CA GLY A 224 -9.69 -14.07 -6.62
C GLY A 224 -9.00 -14.83 -5.48
N PHE A 225 -9.11 -16.16 -5.43
CA PHE A 225 -8.65 -16.97 -4.29
C PHE A 225 -7.18 -16.77 -3.92
N LEU A 226 -6.33 -16.45 -4.90
CA LEU A 226 -4.89 -16.19 -4.74
C LEU A 226 -4.60 -14.97 -3.86
N ASN A 227 -5.57 -14.07 -3.69
CA ASN A 227 -5.47 -12.97 -2.74
C ASN A 227 -5.31 -13.42 -1.29
N ALA A 228 -5.82 -14.62 -0.95
CA ALA A 228 -5.70 -15.14 0.39
C ALA A 228 -4.24 -15.35 0.82
N ALA A 229 -3.29 -15.52 -0.12
CA ALA A 229 -1.88 -15.76 0.17
C ALA A 229 -1.27 -14.64 1.03
N THR A 230 -1.46 -13.38 0.63
CA THR A 230 -0.92 -12.20 1.33
C THR A 230 -1.52 -12.03 2.72
N VAL A 231 -2.79 -12.39 2.88
CA VAL A 231 -3.52 -12.21 4.14
C VAL A 231 -3.21 -13.34 5.12
N ILE A 232 -3.14 -14.59 4.63
CA ILE A 232 -2.96 -15.78 5.46
C ILE A 232 -1.50 -16.02 5.84
N ALA A 233 -0.55 -15.54 5.04
CA ALA A 233 0.89 -15.70 5.27
C ALA A 233 1.59 -14.33 5.23
N PRO A 234 1.29 -13.43 6.18
CA PRO A 234 1.81 -12.06 6.18
C PRO A 234 3.33 -11.96 6.38
N PHE A 235 4.00 -13.06 6.75
CA PHE A 235 5.46 -13.16 6.85
C PHE A 235 6.13 -13.12 5.47
N MET A 236 5.40 -13.49 4.41
CA MET A 236 5.88 -13.34 3.05
C MET A 236 6.00 -11.85 2.69
N PRO A 237 7.05 -11.45 1.95
CA PRO A 237 7.21 -10.12 1.39
C PRO A 237 6.01 -9.61 0.60
N ILE A 238 5.86 -8.29 0.50
CA ILE A 238 4.82 -7.67 -0.34
C ILE A 238 5.05 -8.02 -1.81
N GLU A 239 6.29 -7.88 -2.28
CA GLU A 239 6.68 -8.16 -3.66
C GLU A 239 7.35 -9.54 -3.77
N THR A 240 6.55 -10.61 -3.82
CA THR A 240 7.05 -11.99 -3.98
C THR A 240 6.29 -12.72 -5.09
N TYR A 241 7.01 -13.18 -6.12
CA TYR A 241 6.38 -13.80 -7.30
C TYR A 241 6.08 -15.29 -7.12
N SER A 242 6.74 -15.98 -6.20
CA SER A 242 6.54 -17.43 -5.98
C SER A 242 6.27 -17.78 -4.51
N GLY A 243 6.08 -16.76 -3.68
CA GLY A 243 5.75 -16.92 -2.27
C GLY A 243 6.87 -17.61 -1.49
N TRP A 244 6.46 -18.49 -0.58
CA TRP A 244 7.35 -19.25 0.29
C TRP A 244 7.85 -20.54 -0.38
N LEU A 245 9.16 -20.73 -0.36
CA LEU A 245 9.85 -21.85 -1.01
C LEU A 245 10.08 -23.01 -0.03
N ILE A 246 10.29 -24.20 -0.59
CA ILE A 246 10.51 -25.45 0.17
C ILE A 246 11.79 -25.38 1.03
N ASP A 247 12.77 -24.57 0.62
CA ASP A 247 14.02 -24.34 1.36
C ASP A 247 13.89 -23.29 2.49
N GLY A 248 12.66 -22.80 2.74
CA GLY A 248 12.35 -21.78 3.72
C GLY A 248 12.49 -20.34 3.20
N THR A 249 13.17 -20.13 2.07
CA THR A 249 13.37 -18.79 1.50
C THR A 249 12.15 -18.29 0.75
N PHE A 250 12.19 -17.07 0.19
CA PHE A 250 11.09 -16.53 -0.59
C PHE A 250 11.45 -16.35 -2.06
N GLY A 251 10.43 -16.38 -2.91
CA GLY A 251 10.52 -16.01 -4.31
C GLY A 251 10.80 -14.52 -4.46
N GLY A 252 11.74 -14.16 -5.33
CA GLY A 252 12.03 -12.76 -5.65
C GLY A 252 10.86 -12.07 -6.39
N PRO A 253 10.83 -10.74 -6.42
CA PRO A 253 9.84 -9.94 -7.15
C PRO A 253 9.85 -10.17 -8.68
N GLY A 254 11.01 -10.46 -9.29
CA GLY A 254 11.09 -10.79 -10.72
C GLY A 254 10.82 -12.26 -11.08
N GLY A 255 10.42 -13.09 -10.11
CA GLY A 255 10.26 -14.53 -10.33
C GLY A 255 11.53 -15.18 -10.87
N GLY A 256 11.40 -15.99 -11.94
CA GLY A 256 12.52 -16.70 -12.56
C GLY A 256 13.61 -15.79 -13.13
N ALA A 257 13.27 -14.54 -13.47
CA ALA A 257 14.20 -13.57 -14.06
C ALA A 257 15.28 -13.09 -13.07
N ASP A 258 14.99 -13.13 -11.77
CA ASP A 258 15.93 -12.75 -10.70
C ASP A 258 16.62 -13.96 -10.06
N GLY A 259 16.54 -15.14 -10.71
CA GLY A 259 17.05 -16.39 -10.16
C GLY A 259 16.29 -16.86 -8.90
N GLY A 260 15.01 -16.47 -8.77
CA GLY A 260 14.20 -16.67 -7.57
C GLY A 260 12.82 -17.29 -7.77
N GLY A 261 12.33 -17.45 -8.99
CA GLY A 261 11.10 -18.16 -9.31
C GLY A 261 11.45 -19.57 -9.75
N VAL A 262 11.16 -20.55 -8.92
CA VAL A 262 11.55 -21.93 -9.15
C VAL A 262 10.30 -22.79 -9.17
N THR A 263 9.83 -23.07 -10.38
CA THR A 263 8.91 -24.17 -10.67
C THR A 263 9.44 -25.43 -9.99
N GLY A 264 8.60 -26.09 -9.21
CA GLY A 264 8.90 -27.29 -8.42
C GLY A 264 9.33 -27.00 -6.99
N GLN A 265 9.83 -25.81 -6.66
CA GLN A 265 10.41 -25.54 -5.33
C GLN A 265 9.50 -24.76 -4.39
N ASN A 266 8.20 -24.66 -4.69
CA ASN A 266 7.25 -23.82 -3.94
C ASN A 266 6.42 -24.62 -2.93
N GLN A 267 5.97 -23.93 -1.89
CA GLN A 267 4.82 -24.33 -1.10
C GLN A 267 3.54 -24.09 -1.92
N ARG A 268 2.92 -25.16 -2.45
CA ARG A 268 1.78 -25.08 -3.39
C ARG A 268 0.42 -25.07 -2.67
N TYR A 269 -0.65 -24.99 -3.48
CA TYR A 269 -2.04 -24.60 -3.20
C TYR A 269 -2.30 -23.10 -3.34
N LEU A 270 -1.88 -22.32 -2.36
CA LEU A 270 -2.17 -20.87 -2.28
C LEU A 270 -0.90 -20.01 -2.38
N LEU A 271 0.18 -20.40 -1.69
CA LEU A 271 1.33 -19.51 -1.49
C LEU A 271 2.17 -19.32 -2.77
N GLY A 272 2.32 -20.38 -3.58
CA GLY A 272 3.00 -20.32 -4.88
C GLY A 272 2.30 -19.49 -5.96
N GLY A 273 1.08 -19.00 -5.72
CA GLY A 273 0.34 -18.09 -6.60
C GLY A 273 0.26 -16.65 -6.10
N SER A 274 1.11 -16.27 -5.14
CA SER A 274 1.15 -14.94 -4.52
C SER A 274 1.42 -13.78 -5.49
N GLN A 275 2.00 -14.03 -6.67
CA GLN A 275 2.17 -13.04 -7.74
C GLN A 275 0.86 -12.41 -8.20
N TYR A 276 -0.26 -13.13 -8.06
CA TYR A 276 -1.58 -12.64 -8.45
C TYR A 276 -2.33 -11.95 -7.30
N SER A 277 -1.72 -11.84 -6.11
CA SER A 277 -2.37 -11.16 -5.00
C SER A 277 -2.34 -9.66 -5.19
N ASN A 278 -3.53 -9.07 -5.33
CA ASN A 278 -3.76 -7.65 -5.47
C ASN A 278 -4.11 -6.94 -4.14
N ILE A 279 -3.89 -7.58 -3.00
CA ILE A 279 -4.21 -7.02 -1.67
C ILE A 279 -3.44 -5.72 -1.41
N PHE A 280 -2.15 -5.69 -1.73
CA PHE A 280 -1.35 -4.47 -1.58
C PHE A 280 -1.78 -3.35 -2.54
N PRO A 281 -1.92 -3.57 -3.87
CA PRO A 281 -2.54 -2.59 -4.76
C PRO A 281 -3.91 -2.08 -4.28
N THR A 282 -4.73 -2.97 -3.70
CA THR A 282 -6.04 -2.60 -3.15
C THR A 282 -5.90 -1.67 -1.96
N PHE A 283 -4.93 -1.92 -1.06
CA PHE A 283 -4.61 -1.01 0.05
C PHE A 283 -4.21 0.36 -0.49
N ILE A 284 -3.29 0.41 -1.45
CA ILE A 284 -2.81 1.64 -2.07
C ILE A 284 -3.98 2.44 -2.68
N GLY A 285 -4.79 1.80 -3.52
CA GLY A 285 -5.95 2.43 -4.15
C GLY A 285 -6.99 2.94 -3.14
N THR A 286 -7.15 2.25 -2.02
CA THR A 286 -8.17 2.55 -1.00
C THR A 286 -7.75 3.63 0.00
N TRP A 287 -6.48 3.65 0.38
CA TRP A 287 -5.95 4.49 1.46
C TRP A 287 -5.10 5.66 0.97
N ILE A 288 -4.48 5.54 -0.20
CA ILE A 288 -3.67 6.61 -0.80
C ILE A 288 -4.46 7.28 -1.93
N GLY A 289 -5.04 6.49 -2.82
CA GLY A 289 -5.84 6.95 -3.96
C GLY A 289 -5.63 6.07 -5.19
N THR A 290 -6.61 6.03 -6.08
CA THR A 290 -6.56 5.16 -7.28
C THR A 290 -5.42 5.55 -8.23
N GLY A 291 -5.04 6.82 -8.28
CA GLY A 291 -3.87 7.28 -9.02
C GLY A 291 -2.53 6.85 -8.44
N ALA A 292 -2.45 6.46 -7.16
CA ALA A 292 -1.19 5.99 -6.57
C ALA A 292 -0.68 4.72 -7.25
N VAL A 293 -1.57 3.82 -7.68
CA VAL A 293 -1.18 2.65 -8.49
C VAL A 293 -0.72 3.06 -9.89
N ARG A 294 -1.43 4.00 -10.54
CA ARG A 294 -1.03 4.56 -11.85
C ARG A 294 0.32 5.26 -11.79
N TRP A 295 0.62 5.92 -10.67
CA TRP A 295 1.86 6.65 -10.45
C TRP A 295 3.09 5.74 -10.60
N ILE A 296 3.03 4.50 -10.12
CA ILE A 296 4.13 3.52 -10.26
C ILE A 296 4.47 3.29 -11.73
N TYR A 297 3.45 2.98 -12.54
CA TYR A 297 3.61 2.80 -13.99
C TYR A 297 4.12 4.07 -14.68
N GLY A 298 3.73 5.25 -14.19
CA GLY A 298 4.20 6.54 -14.65
C GLY A 298 5.65 6.88 -14.25
N ASN A 299 6.26 6.16 -13.31
CA ASN A 299 7.47 6.64 -12.64
C ASN A 299 8.61 5.63 -12.46
N ALA A 300 8.40 4.33 -12.72
CA ALA A 300 9.40 3.27 -12.59
C ALA A 300 10.55 3.31 -13.63
N TYR A 301 10.51 4.21 -14.62
CA TYR A 301 11.37 4.23 -15.83
C TYR A 301 12.87 4.09 -15.56
N GLY A 302 13.46 2.92 -15.86
CA GLY A 302 14.91 2.68 -15.87
C GLY A 302 15.62 2.93 -14.53
N LYS A 303 14.87 3.14 -13.45
CA LYS A 303 15.39 3.46 -12.11
C LYS A 303 15.27 2.29 -11.17
N THR A 304 14.18 1.54 -11.27
CA THR A 304 13.94 0.34 -10.48
C THR A 304 12.87 -0.50 -11.17
N LYS A 305 12.90 -1.79 -10.85
CA LYS A 305 11.94 -2.78 -11.34
C LYS A 305 10.87 -3.13 -10.31
N TYR A 306 10.94 -2.53 -9.13
CA TYR A 306 10.18 -2.94 -7.97
C TYR A 306 9.34 -1.77 -7.45
N LEU A 307 8.12 -2.09 -7.03
CA LEU A 307 7.11 -1.11 -6.65
C LEU A 307 7.57 -0.28 -5.46
N LEU A 308 8.04 -0.93 -4.39
CA LEU A 308 8.37 -0.24 -3.14
C LEU A 308 9.59 0.67 -3.37
N GLU A 309 10.54 0.24 -4.18
CA GLU A 309 11.65 1.09 -4.63
C GLU A 309 11.18 2.26 -5.50
N THR A 310 10.14 2.08 -6.31
CA THR A 310 9.58 3.16 -7.13
C THR A 310 9.01 4.25 -6.24
N TYR A 311 8.30 3.88 -5.17
CA TYR A 311 7.88 4.83 -4.14
C TYR A 311 9.07 5.38 -3.33
N GLY A 312 10.17 4.65 -3.21
CA GLY A 312 11.36 5.09 -2.47
C GLY A 312 12.15 6.20 -3.17
N LEU A 313 11.84 6.52 -4.43
CA LEU A 313 12.45 7.63 -5.16
C LEU A 313 12.13 8.98 -4.49
N ASP A 314 12.99 9.98 -4.65
CA ASP A 314 12.78 11.35 -4.11
C ASP A 314 11.45 11.99 -4.56
N LYS A 315 11.01 11.67 -5.78
CA LYS A 315 9.72 12.12 -6.33
C LYS A 315 8.52 11.35 -5.76
N GLY A 316 8.75 10.25 -5.07
CA GLY A 316 7.75 9.43 -4.39
C GLY A 316 7.65 9.80 -2.91
N LEU A 317 7.72 8.79 -2.05
CA LEU A 317 7.64 8.90 -0.59
C LEU A 317 9.00 9.01 0.10
N GLY A 318 10.10 8.73 -0.60
CA GLY A 318 11.42 8.55 0.02
C GLY A 318 11.50 7.32 0.95
N ASP A 319 12.68 7.06 1.51
CA ASP A 319 12.92 5.85 2.33
C ASP A 319 12.00 5.79 3.56
N ALA A 320 11.94 6.87 4.36
CA ALA A 320 11.10 6.92 5.55
C ALA A 320 9.61 6.73 5.23
N GLY A 321 9.11 7.36 4.16
CA GLY A 321 7.72 7.25 3.74
C GLY A 321 7.37 5.85 3.22
N VAL A 322 8.28 5.14 2.54
CA VAL A 322 8.07 3.75 2.14
C VAL A 322 8.09 2.81 3.35
N ARG A 323 9.00 2.99 4.30
CA ARG A 323 9.01 2.18 5.54
C ARG A 323 7.73 2.38 6.35
N ARG A 324 7.21 3.60 6.40
CA ARG A 324 5.89 3.92 6.97
C ARG A 324 4.77 3.20 6.21
N LEU A 325 4.78 3.27 4.87
CA LEU A 325 3.80 2.62 4.01
C LEU A 325 3.71 1.10 4.28
N ILE A 326 4.86 0.44 4.36
CA ILE A 326 4.95 -0.99 4.67
C ILE A 326 4.36 -1.26 6.06
N THR A 327 4.74 -0.46 7.06
CA THR A 327 4.25 -0.61 8.44
C THR A 327 2.74 -0.43 8.54
N GLU A 328 2.20 0.62 7.91
CA GLU A 328 0.76 0.90 7.89
C GLU A 328 -0.01 -0.23 7.20
N PHE A 329 0.45 -0.66 6.02
CA PHE A 329 -0.18 -1.76 5.30
C PHE A 329 -0.28 -3.02 6.17
N ARG A 330 0.82 -3.42 6.81
CA ARG A 330 0.84 -4.63 7.65
C ARG A 330 -0.05 -4.49 8.89
N ALA A 331 -0.08 -3.31 9.50
CA ALA A 331 -0.95 -3.02 10.63
C ALA A 331 -2.44 -3.05 10.26
N ARG A 332 -2.81 -2.40 9.14
CA ARG A 332 -4.20 -2.40 8.64
C ARG A 332 -4.63 -3.78 8.19
N LEU A 333 -3.74 -4.55 7.55
CA LEU A 333 -4.00 -5.92 7.14
C LEU A 333 -4.30 -6.81 8.35
N ALA A 334 -3.51 -6.70 9.44
CA ALA A 334 -3.74 -7.45 10.68
C ALA A 334 -5.11 -7.14 11.30
N MET A 335 -5.60 -5.91 11.15
CA MET A 335 -6.90 -5.47 11.65
C MET A 335 -8.06 -5.69 10.67
N LEU A 336 -7.81 -6.22 9.46
CA LEU A 336 -8.77 -6.28 8.35
C LEU A 336 -9.38 -4.89 8.06
N ASP A 337 -8.53 -3.86 8.02
CA ASP A 337 -8.90 -2.47 7.85
C ASP A 337 -8.68 -2.00 6.40
N MET A 338 -9.59 -2.45 5.53
CA MET A 338 -9.50 -2.27 4.07
C MET A 338 -10.78 -1.65 3.52
N LYS A 339 -11.42 -0.79 4.33
CA LYS A 339 -12.71 -0.13 4.06
C LYS A 339 -13.75 -1.15 3.54
N LYS A 340 -14.37 -0.89 2.39
CA LYS A 340 -15.42 -1.75 1.80
C LYS A 340 -14.94 -3.17 1.48
N TRP A 341 -13.64 -3.38 1.28
CA TRP A 341 -13.05 -4.70 1.02
C TRP A 341 -12.83 -5.55 2.28
N SER A 342 -12.97 -4.98 3.47
CA SER A 342 -12.67 -5.67 4.74
C SER A 342 -13.43 -7.00 4.88
N SER A 343 -14.71 -7.01 4.52
CA SER A 343 -15.56 -8.22 4.60
C SER A 343 -15.09 -9.34 3.68
N GLU A 344 -14.63 -8.99 2.48
CA GLU A 344 -14.12 -9.98 1.53
C GLU A 344 -12.75 -10.53 1.95
N ILE A 345 -11.89 -9.70 2.54
CA ILE A 345 -10.61 -10.17 3.10
C ILE A 345 -10.85 -11.14 4.27
N LYS A 346 -11.84 -10.86 5.13
CA LYS A 346 -12.27 -11.82 6.16
C LYS A 346 -12.80 -13.12 5.55
N ASN A 347 -13.55 -13.05 4.46
CA ASN A 347 -14.05 -14.21 3.73
C ASN A 347 -12.89 -15.07 3.19
N LEU A 348 -11.90 -14.46 2.54
CA LEU A 348 -10.68 -15.13 2.06
C LEU A 348 -9.93 -15.84 3.19
N LEU A 349 -9.73 -15.17 4.34
CA LEU A 349 -9.14 -15.79 5.52
C LEU A 349 -9.97 -16.99 6.00
N ASN A 350 -11.29 -16.82 6.09
CA ASN A 350 -12.16 -17.88 6.58
C ASN A 350 -12.15 -19.15 5.72
N GLN A 351 -12.03 -18.99 4.41
CA GLN A 351 -11.97 -20.09 3.44
C GLN A 351 -10.65 -20.87 3.49
N ASN A 352 -9.55 -20.26 3.96
CA ASN A 352 -8.21 -20.85 3.89
C ASN A 352 -7.58 -21.15 5.26
N PHE A 353 -8.06 -20.52 6.33
CA PHE A 353 -7.51 -20.72 7.68
C PHE A 353 -7.67 -22.18 8.14
N GLY A 354 -6.58 -22.77 8.60
CA GLY A 354 -6.51 -24.17 9.04
C GLY A 354 -6.29 -25.18 7.90
N SER A 355 -6.31 -24.74 6.64
CA SER A 355 -5.90 -25.58 5.51
C SER A 355 -4.40 -25.85 5.54
N GLN A 356 -3.95 -26.86 4.81
CA GLN A 356 -2.53 -27.24 4.77
C GLN A 356 -1.90 -26.86 3.42
N THR A 357 -0.68 -26.33 3.48
CA THR A 357 0.21 -26.22 2.31
C THR A 357 0.95 -27.52 2.09
N TYR A 358 1.42 -27.75 0.86
CA TYR A 358 2.21 -28.93 0.50
C TYR A 358 3.35 -28.59 -0.45
N TRP A 359 4.38 -29.43 -0.47
CA TRP A 359 5.51 -29.31 -1.39
C TRP A 359 5.12 -29.64 -2.84
N GLU A 360 5.33 -28.70 -3.76
CA GLU A 360 5.07 -28.87 -5.19
C GLU A 360 5.84 -30.04 -5.80
N GLN A 361 7.15 -30.14 -5.51
CA GLN A 361 8.01 -31.17 -6.07
C GLN A 361 7.56 -32.58 -5.69
N ASP A 362 7.17 -32.80 -4.43
CA ASP A 362 6.78 -34.13 -3.95
C ASP A 362 5.49 -34.62 -4.62
N MET A 363 4.60 -33.68 -4.96
CA MET A 363 3.42 -33.99 -5.76
C MET A 363 3.76 -34.38 -7.20
N TRP A 364 4.78 -33.78 -7.81
CA TRP A 364 5.19 -34.15 -9.17
C TRP A 364 6.03 -35.42 -9.23
N ASP A 365 7.01 -35.55 -8.36
CA ASP A 365 7.97 -36.65 -8.38
C ASP A 365 7.37 -37.94 -7.82
N ASN A 366 6.53 -37.82 -6.79
CA ASN A 366 6.06 -38.96 -6.01
C ASN A 366 4.54 -39.08 -5.94
N ASN A 367 3.78 -38.16 -6.55
CA ASN A 367 2.33 -38.07 -6.43
C ASN A 367 1.85 -38.08 -4.96
N LYS A 368 2.60 -37.39 -4.09
CA LYS A 368 2.41 -37.36 -2.64
C LYS A 368 2.30 -35.93 -2.12
N TYR A 369 1.30 -35.68 -1.28
CA TYR A 369 1.19 -34.44 -0.52
C TYR A 369 2.02 -34.53 0.77
N SER A 370 3.17 -33.85 0.80
CA SER A 370 3.92 -33.61 2.03
C SER A 370 3.48 -32.28 2.63
N TYR A 371 2.55 -32.35 3.57
CA TYR A 371 1.99 -31.17 4.24
C TYR A 371 2.96 -30.61 5.27
N THR A 372 3.28 -29.32 5.17
CA THR A 372 4.36 -28.73 5.97
C THR A 372 3.95 -27.57 6.86
N TRP A 373 2.83 -26.90 6.55
CA TRP A 373 2.38 -25.78 7.37
C TRP A 373 0.85 -25.65 7.37
N THR A 374 0.30 -25.37 8.55
CA THR A 374 -1.13 -25.12 8.74
C THR A 374 -1.38 -23.62 8.65
N MET A 375 -2.20 -23.24 7.68
CA MET A 375 -2.43 -21.86 7.30
C MET A 375 -3.04 -21.04 8.43
N THR A 376 -2.33 -19.99 8.86
CA THR A 376 -2.80 -19.00 9.84
C THR A 376 -2.06 -17.68 9.65
N PRO A 377 -2.73 -16.52 9.79
CA PRO A 377 -2.05 -15.22 9.73
C PRO A 377 -1.23 -14.94 11.00
N TYR A 378 -1.34 -15.78 12.03
CA TYR A 378 -0.73 -15.55 13.34
C TYR A 378 0.58 -16.30 13.49
N GLN A 379 1.55 -15.64 14.11
CA GLN A 379 2.85 -16.22 14.41
C GLN A 379 2.77 -17.13 15.63
N THR A 380 3.29 -18.35 15.49
CA THR A 380 3.52 -19.24 16.64
C THR A 380 4.70 -18.73 17.46
N VAL A 381 4.51 -18.63 18.77
CA VAL A 381 5.56 -18.20 19.71
C VAL A 381 5.70 -19.20 20.85
N THR A 382 6.92 -19.36 21.36
CA THR A 382 7.23 -20.14 22.56
C THR A 382 7.70 -19.18 23.65
N GLU A 383 7.16 -19.32 24.86
CA GLU A 383 7.66 -18.59 26.02
C GLU A 383 8.97 -19.23 26.49
N SER A 384 10.01 -18.42 26.66
CA SER A 384 11.29 -18.83 27.21
C SER A 384 11.96 -17.68 27.93
N ASN A 385 12.26 -17.88 29.22
CA ASN A 385 12.98 -16.91 30.07
C ASN A 385 12.33 -15.51 30.12
N GLY A 386 11.00 -15.44 30.10
CA GLY A 386 10.23 -14.19 30.12
C GLY A 386 10.05 -13.54 28.75
N TYR A 387 10.52 -14.18 27.68
CA TYR A 387 10.37 -13.71 26.31
C TYR A 387 9.46 -14.62 25.50
N LEU A 388 8.68 -14.03 24.60
CA LEU A 388 8.04 -14.76 23.51
C LEU A 388 9.03 -14.81 22.34
N ILE A 389 9.38 -16.03 21.94
CA ILE A 389 10.30 -16.33 20.84
C ILE A 389 9.49 -16.86 19.66
N PRO A 390 9.58 -16.25 18.47
CA PRO A 390 8.86 -16.71 17.29
C PRO A 390 9.42 -18.04 16.76
N ASP A 391 8.54 -18.86 16.19
CA ASP A 391 8.94 -19.92 15.27
C ASP A 391 9.77 -19.33 14.12
N GLN A 392 10.98 -19.86 13.94
CA GLN A 392 11.97 -19.30 13.03
C GLN A 392 11.58 -19.47 11.57
N GLU A 393 10.82 -20.53 11.23
CA GLU A 393 10.43 -20.83 9.84
C GLU A 393 9.54 -19.75 9.21
N THR A 394 8.76 -19.03 10.03
CA THR A 394 7.80 -18.02 9.57
C THR A 394 8.11 -16.62 10.10
N THR A 395 9.34 -16.37 10.54
CA THR A 395 9.80 -15.00 10.79
C THR A 395 9.69 -14.16 9.52
N PRO A 396 9.48 -12.82 9.62
CA PRO A 396 9.28 -11.97 8.47
C PRO A 396 10.43 -12.07 7.45
N GLY A 397 10.08 -12.11 6.16
CA GLY A 397 11.00 -11.76 5.06
C GLY A 397 11.12 -10.24 4.89
N TRP A 398 11.82 -9.78 3.84
CA TRP A 398 11.87 -8.34 3.53
C TRP A 398 10.47 -7.80 3.28
N SER A 399 10.12 -6.63 3.80
CA SER A 399 8.75 -6.06 3.76
C SER A 399 7.65 -6.95 4.38
N GLY A 400 8.02 -8.08 4.97
CA GLY A 400 7.15 -9.07 5.62
C GLY A 400 6.72 -8.65 7.02
N SER A 401 5.80 -9.41 7.61
CA SER A 401 5.37 -9.17 8.98
C SER A 401 4.92 -10.41 9.74
N ASN A 402 4.92 -10.33 11.06
CA ASN A 402 4.31 -11.31 11.94
C ASN A 402 3.22 -10.64 12.79
N VAL A 403 2.16 -11.38 13.08
CA VAL A 403 1.07 -10.94 13.95
C VAL A 403 0.98 -11.90 15.13
N VAL A 404 1.30 -11.43 16.33
CA VAL A 404 1.20 -12.22 17.56
C VAL A 404 -0.05 -11.78 18.33
N PRO A 405 -1.08 -12.62 18.47
CA PRO A 405 -2.23 -12.31 19.30
C PRO A 405 -1.82 -12.33 20.79
N LEU A 406 -2.23 -11.34 21.56
CA LEU A 406 -1.92 -11.17 22.98
C LEU A 406 -3.21 -11.03 23.79
N LYS A 407 -3.34 -11.83 24.85
CA LYS A 407 -4.52 -11.82 25.73
C LYS A 407 -4.43 -10.66 26.71
N VAL A 408 -5.41 -9.77 26.65
CA VAL A 408 -5.55 -8.64 27.58
C VAL A 408 -5.96 -9.15 28.97
N LYS A 409 -5.30 -8.67 30.02
CA LYS A 409 -5.65 -8.95 31.42
C LYS A 409 -7.00 -8.30 31.73
N SER A 410 -7.85 -9.01 32.47
CA SER A 410 -9.14 -8.46 32.92
C SER A 410 -8.93 -7.14 33.69
N GLY A 411 -9.64 -6.09 33.29
CA GLY A 411 -9.57 -4.76 33.91
C GLY A 411 -8.36 -3.92 33.49
N ALA A 412 -7.52 -4.38 32.55
CA ALA A 412 -6.44 -3.56 32.02
C ALA A 412 -6.99 -2.35 31.25
N THR A 413 -6.40 -1.18 31.48
CA THR A 413 -6.70 0.08 30.76
C THR A 413 -5.59 0.45 29.77
N GLU A 414 -4.49 -0.30 29.78
CA GLU A 414 -3.30 -0.08 28.96
C GLU A 414 -2.56 -1.41 28.77
N VAL A 415 -1.89 -1.56 27.63
CA VAL A 415 -0.98 -2.66 27.34
C VAL A 415 0.39 -2.10 26.95
N THR A 416 1.46 -2.71 27.47
CA THR A 416 2.84 -2.42 27.07
C THR A 416 3.57 -3.70 26.72
N VAL A 417 4.30 -3.68 25.60
CA VAL A 417 5.15 -4.80 25.17
C VAL A 417 6.49 -4.23 24.71
N SER A 418 7.57 -4.81 25.22
CA SER A 418 8.92 -4.50 24.77
C SER A 418 9.30 -5.40 23.60
N PHE A 419 9.88 -4.81 22.57
CA PHE A 419 10.30 -5.44 21.33
C PHE A 419 11.82 -5.37 21.19
N TYR A 420 12.40 -6.49 20.78
CA TYR A 420 13.84 -6.66 20.61
C TYR A 420 14.11 -7.27 19.24
N PRO A 421 14.59 -6.51 18.25
CA PRO A 421 15.19 -7.08 17.05
C PRO A 421 16.28 -8.08 17.44
N ASN A 422 16.29 -9.26 16.81
CA ASN A 422 17.24 -10.33 17.14
C ASN A 422 17.88 -10.92 15.88
N GLY A 423 19.14 -11.33 15.97
CA GLY A 423 19.87 -11.92 14.85
C GLY A 423 20.60 -10.92 13.95
N ALA A 424 21.33 -11.42 12.95
CA ALA A 424 22.27 -10.61 12.17
C ALA A 424 21.59 -9.66 11.17
N ASN A 425 20.35 -9.95 10.77
CA ASN A 425 19.63 -9.17 9.75
C ASN A 425 18.64 -8.18 10.38
N SER A 426 18.22 -8.40 11.62
CA SER A 426 17.27 -7.55 12.34
C SER A 426 18.02 -6.48 13.12
N ASN A 427 17.68 -5.21 12.91
CA ASN A 427 18.38 -4.10 13.54
C ASN A 427 17.43 -2.93 13.86
N ASN A 428 17.99 -1.87 14.45
CA ASN A 428 17.24 -0.70 14.90
C ASN A 428 16.82 0.27 13.79
N THR A 429 16.89 -0.14 12.53
CA THR A 429 16.51 0.68 11.37
C THR A 429 15.55 -0.01 10.42
N ASN A 430 15.46 -1.34 10.46
CA ASN A 430 14.62 -2.12 9.55
C ASN A 430 13.51 -2.92 10.22
N MET A 431 13.42 -2.93 11.55
CA MET A 431 12.38 -3.62 12.28
C MET A 431 11.45 -2.64 12.95
N ASN A 432 10.20 -2.60 12.51
CA ASN A 432 9.15 -1.80 13.11
C ASN A 432 8.23 -2.67 13.97
N PHE A 433 7.70 -2.07 15.02
CA PHE A 433 6.80 -2.73 15.95
C PHE A 433 5.68 -1.80 16.38
N LEU A 434 4.47 -2.34 16.47
CA LEU A 434 3.33 -1.65 17.07
C LEU A 434 2.34 -2.65 17.69
N LEU A 435 1.52 -2.11 18.58
CA LEU A 435 0.35 -2.80 19.12
C LEU A 435 -0.89 -2.29 18.40
N CYS A 436 -1.85 -3.16 18.15
CA CYS A 436 -3.15 -2.76 17.62
C CYS A 436 -4.28 -3.64 18.14
N TYR A 437 -5.51 -3.13 18.11
CA TYR A 437 -6.70 -3.94 18.34
C TYR A 437 -7.88 -3.42 17.55
N ARG A 438 -8.83 -4.32 17.28
CA ARG A 438 -10.16 -3.94 16.79
C ARG A 438 -11.04 -3.67 18.00
N ALA A 439 -11.62 -2.48 18.09
CA ALA A 439 -12.59 -2.15 19.13
C ALA A 439 -13.96 -2.80 18.86
N THR A 440 -14.78 -2.96 19.90
CA THR A 440 -16.14 -3.51 19.78
C THR A 440 -17.07 -2.67 18.90
N ASP A 441 -16.80 -1.37 18.76
CA ASP A 441 -17.52 -0.48 17.84
C ASP A 441 -17.10 -0.63 16.37
N GLY A 442 -16.05 -1.42 16.12
CA GLY A 442 -15.47 -1.69 14.81
C GLY A 442 -14.28 -0.82 14.44
N THR A 443 -13.88 0.15 15.27
CA THR A 443 -12.73 1.02 14.99
C THR A 443 -11.42 0.26 15.20
N PRO A 444 -10.47 0.27 14.26
CA PRO A 444 -9.12 -0.18 14.53
C PRO A 444 -8.35 0.88 15.33
N VAL A 445 -7.61 0.44 16.34
CA VAL A 445 -6.81 1.31 17.22
C VAL A 445 -5.37 0.84 17.16
N TYR A 446 -4.44 1.77 16.96
CA TYR A 446 -3.01 1.51 16.79
C TYR A 446 -2.22 2.24 17.87
N SER A 447 -1.11 1.67 18.36
CA SER A 447 -0.08 2.43 19.05
C SER A 447 0.78 3.18 18.05
N GLU A 448 1.57 4.14 18.54
CA GLU A 448 2.64 4.71 17.74
C GLU A 448 3.61 3.60 17.33
N PRO A 449 3.98 3.49 16.05
CA PRO A 449 5.00 2.55 15.62
C PRO A 449 6.37 2.95 16.15
N ILE A 450 7.10 2.01 16.72
CA ILE A 450 8.51 2.18 17.07
C ILE A 450 9.39 1.50 16.02
N THR A 451 10.59 2.05 15.80
CA THR A 451 11.63 1.45 14.96
C THR A 451 12.78 0.98 15.84
N GLY A 452 13.15 -0.29 15.71
CA GLY A 452 14.17 -0.92 16.53
C GLY A 452 13.72 -1.31 17.93
N GLU A 453 14.69 -1.64 18.76
CA GLU A 453 14.48 -2.01 20.16
C GLU A 453 13.77 -0.89 20.94
N GLY A 454 12.72 -1.25 21.68
CA GLY A 454 11.96 -0.32 22.50
C GLY A 454 10.67 -0.93 23.04
N SER A 455 9.79 -0.10 23.59
CA SER A 455 8.48 -0.54 24.09
C SER A 455 7.36 0.22 23.39
N ALA A 456 6.36 -0.51 22.91
CA ALA A 456 5.11 0.10 22.47
C ALA A 456 4.08 0.01 23.60
N THR A 457 3.41 1.13 23.85
CA THR A 457 2.32 1.23 24.83
C THR A 457 1.04 1.64 24.10
N LEU A 458 -0.08 1.05 24.51
CA LEU A 458 -1.40 1.35 23.95
C LEU A 458 -2.46 1.37 25.04
N ARG A 459 -3.10 2.53 25.21
CA ARG A 459 -4.27 2.70 26.05
C ARG A 459 -5.48 2.01 25.43
N LEU A 460 -6.31 1.43 26.29
CA LEU A 460 -7.53 0.72 25.91
C LEU A 460 -8.76 1.60 26.14
N ASP A 461 -8.73 2.81 25.59
CA ASP A 461 -9.82 3.79 25.74
C ASP A 461 -11.12 3.32 25.09
N LYS A 462 -11.00 2.49 24.05
CA LYS A 462 -12.10 1.68 23.51
C LYS A 462 -11.93 0.23 23.93
N THR A 463 -13.04 -0.43 24.24
CA THR A 463 -13.05 -1.86 24.58
C THR A 463 -12.56 -2.71 23.39
N PRO A 464 -11.50 -3.53 23.54
CA PRO A 464 -11.10 -4.46 22.49
C PRO A 464 -12.16 -5.52 22.23
N SER A 465 -12.28 -5.95 20.97
CA SER A 465 -13.06 -7.12 20.58
C SER A 465 -12.57 -8.36 21.32
N SER A 466 -13.50 -9.27 21.57
CA SER A 466 -13.22 -10.53 22.24
C SER A 466 -13.52 -11.72 21.33
N THR A 467 -12.72 -12.77 21.48
CA THR A 467 -12.96 -14.07 20.88
C THR A 467 -12.80 -15.12 21.96
N ASN A 468 -13.77 -16.04 22.05
CA ASN A 468 -13.83 -17.05 23.12
C ASN A 468 -13.71 -16.43 24.53
N GLY A 469 -14.33 -15.26 24.74
CA GLY A 469 -14.35 -14.56 26.02
C GLY A 469 -13.05 -13.85 26.41
N SER A 470 -12.01 -13.88 25.57
CA SER A 470 -10.75 -13.16 25.80
C SER A 470 -10.67 -11.93 24.92
N GLN A 471 -10.41 -10.76 25.51
CA GLN A 471 -10.06 -9.54 24.78
C GLN A 471 -8.64 -9.64 24.23
N MET A 472 -8.46 -9.18 22.99
CA MET A 472 -7.20 -9.36 22.27
C MET A 472 -6.61 -8.01 21.85
N VAL A 473 -5.30 -7.90 22.04
CA VAL A 473 -4.42 -6.93 21.37
C VAL A 473 -3.47 -7.73 20.50
N PHE A 474 -3.01 -7.17 19.39
CA PHE A 474 -2.12 -7.83 18.45
C PHE A 474 -0.80 -7.07 18.40
N ALA A 475 0.29 -7.79 18.60
CA ALA A 475 1.63 -7.31 18.32
C ALA A 475 1.91 -7.51 16.82
N VAL A 476 2.16 -6.43 16.10
CA VAL A 476 2.50 -6.45 14.68
C VAL A 476 3.98 -6.10 14.53
N ILE A 477 4.75 -7.07 14.05
CA ILE A 477 6.20 -6.96 13.83
C ILE A 477 6.41 -6.86 12.33
N VAL A 478 7.10 -5.83 11.87
CA VAL A 478 7.23 -5.55 10.44
C VAL A 478 8.71 -5.39 10.10
N ASN A 479 9.21 -6.17 9.16
CA ASN A 479 10.45 -5.80 8.51
C ASN A 479 10.15 -4.76 7.43
N THR A 480 10.91 -3.67 7.39
CA THR A 480 10.71 -2.56 6.46
C THR A 480 11.76 -2.49 5.37
N ASP A 481 12.67 -3.47 5.27
CA ASP A 481 13.57 -3.53 4.12
C ASP A 481 12.77 -3.80 2.84
N TYR A 482 13.02 -2.98 1.83
CA TYR A 482 12.32 -3.06 0.54
C TYR A 482 13.25 -2.98 -0.66
N GLN A 483 14.54 -2.67 -0.44
CA GLN A 483 15.54 -2.54 -1.48
C GLN A 483 16.04 -3.92 -1.92
N TYR A 484 15.59 -4.33 -3.10
CA TYR A 484 15.92 -5.58 -3.76
C TYR A 484 16.95 -5.40 -4.89
N THR A 485 16.93 -4.27 -5.60
CA THR A 485 17.88 -3.92 -6.66
C THR A 485 19.29 -3.91 -6.09
N GLY A 486 20.17 -4.75 -6.66
CA GLY A 486 21.54 -4.92 -6.16
C GLY A 486 21.65 -5.74 -4.87
N ASN A 487 20.54 -6.25 -4.31
CA ASN A 487 20.48 -7.02 -3.08
C ASN A 487 19.56 -8.26 -3.21
N THR A 488 19.64 -8.99 -4.32
CA THR A 488 18.75 -10.15 -4.56
C THR A 488 18.87 -11.25 -3.50
N GLY A 489 20.00 -11.31 -2.78
CA GLY A 489 20.23 -12.20 -1.65
C GLY A 489 19.31 -11.96 -0.45
N ILE A 490 18.69 -10.78 -0.35
CA ILE A 490 17.69 -10.45 0.68
C ILE A 490 16.55 -11.47 0.72
N ARG A 491 16.30 -12.16 -0.41
CA ARG A 491 15.24 -13.16 -0.50
C ARG A 491 15.40 -14.38 0.41
N LYS A 492 16.62 -14.60 0.89
CA LYS A 492 16.98 -15.71 1.77
C LYS A 492 16.99 -15.32 3.24
N LEU A 493 16.77 -14.04 3.52
CA LEU A 493 16.88 -13.51 4.87
C LEU A 493 15.55 -13.63 5.59
N HIS A 494 15.69 -14.00 6.85
CA HIS A 494 14.67 -13.98 7.87
C HIS A 494 15.07 -12.98 8.94
N TYR A 495 14.07 -12.26 9.47
CA TYR A 495 14.27 -11.17 10.41
C TYR A 495 13.68 -11.54 11.77
N ASP A 496 14.53 -12.10 12.63
CA ASP A 496 14.15 -12.61 13.94
C ASP A 496 13.95 -11.48 14.99
N TYR A 497 13.23 -11.81 16.06
CA TYR A 497 12.90 -10.87 17.14
C TYR A 497 12.51 -11.60 18.44
N LYS A 498 12.40 -10.84 19.53
CA LYS A 498 11.82 -11.31 20.80
C LYS A 498 10.85 -10.28 21.33
N LEU A 499 9.80 -10.73 22.01
CA LEU A 499 8.87 -9.85 22.72
C LEU A 499 8.94 -10.13 24.21
N LYS A 500 8.84 -9.08 25.02
CA LYS A 500 8.64 -9.19 26.46
C LYS A 500 7.33 -8.53 26.84
N LEU A 501 6.46 -9.31 27.46
CA LEU A 501 5.17 -8.85 27.93
C LEU A 501 5.35 -8.06 29.22
N GLU A 502 4.99 -6.77 29.21
CA GLU A 502 5.12 -5.90 30.37
C GLU A 502 3.73 -5.74 31.02
N THR A 503 3.05 -4.62 30.75
CA THR A 503 1.77 -4.25 31.39
C THR A 503 0.57 -4.74 30.60
N GLY A 504 -0.53 -5.09 31.29
CA GLY A 504 -1.85 -5.29 30.66
C GLY A 504 -2.05 -6.59 29.88
N VAL A 505 -1.01 -7.39 29.66
CA VAL A 505 -1.06 -8.66 28.91
C VAL A 505 -0.77 -9.87 29.79
N SER A 506 -1.45 -10.99 29.52
CA SER A 506 -1.36 -12.24 30.29
C SER A 506 -0.64 -13.39 29.58
N GLY A 507 -0.38 -13.24 28.28
CA GLY A 507 0.27 -14.25 27.46
C GLY A 507 -0.13 -14.15 25.99
N ALA A 508 0.50 -14.96 25.15
CA ALA A 508 0.13 -15.09 23.75
C ALA A 508 -1.18 -15.91 23.57
N GLY A 509 -1.92 -15.58 22.52
CA GLY A 509 -2.96 -16.41 21.95
C GLY A 509 -2.38 -17.56 21.13
N ALA A 510 -3.19 -18.58 20.86
CA ALA A 510 -2.77 -19.70 20.03
C ALA A 510 -2.93 -19.34 18.54
N ALA A 511 -1.90 -19.59 17.74
CA ALA A 511 -1.90 -19.21 16.32
C ALA A 511 -3.02 -19.87 15.51
N ASN A 512 -3.57 -21.01 15.95
CA ASN A 512 -4.65 -21.73 15.28
C ASN A 512 -6.07 -21.28 15.70
N VAL A 513 -6.23 -20.10 16.31
CA VAL A 513 -7.54 -19.53 16.67
C VAL A 513 -7.85 -18.30 15.82
N LYS A 514 -9.06 -18.23 15.26
CA LYS A 514 -9.53 -17.11 14.42
C LYS A 514 -9.92 -15.87 15.25
N TYR A 515 -8.96 -15.17 15.85
CA TYR A 515 -9.23 -13.98 16.69
C TYR A 515 -9.87 -12.79 15.92
N TYR A 516 -9.84 -12.80 14.60
CA TYR A 516 -10.49 -11.80 13.75
C TYR A 516 -11.99 -12.09 13.50
N ASN A 517 -12.48 -13.27 13.91
CA ASN A 517 -13.80 -13.76 13.50
C ASN A 517 -14.95 -12.87 14.01
N ASP A 518 -14.74 -12.18 15.14
CA ASP A 518 -15.75 -11.32 15.76
C ASP A 518 -15.47 -9.83 15.53
N PHE A 519 -14.53 -9.50 14.64
CA PHE A 519 -14.30 -8.12 14.23
C PHE A 519 -15.56 -7.57 13.55
N LYS A 520 -16.03 -6.42 14.05
CA LYS A 520 -16.95 -5.56 13.34
C LYS A 520 -16.16 -4.74 12.33
N LEU A 521 -16.43 -4.96 11.05
CA LEU A 521 -15.61 -4.44 9.96
C LEU A 521 -16.08 -3.07 9.44
N ASP A 522 -17.35 -2.75 9.67
CA ASP A 522 -17.93 -1.46 9.33
C ASP A 522 -17.74 -0.47 10.49
N TYR A 523 -17.15 0.68 10.19
CA TYR A 523 -17.01 1.82 11.08
C TYR A 523 -17.00 3.10 10.23
N ASN A 524 -17.01 4.28 10.88
CA ASN A 524 -16.86 5.52 10.15
C ASN A 524 -15.42 5.65 9.64
N TRP A 525 -15.18 5.22 8.41
CA TRP A 525 -13.87 5.31 7.77
C TRP A 525 -13.51 6.78 7.56
N PRO A 526 -12.24 7.17 7.78
CA PRO A 526 -11.80 8.48 7.33
C PRO A 526 -11.81 8.52 5.80
N GLU A 527 -12.33 9.60 5.23
CA GLU A 527 -12.30 9.81 3.78
C GLU A 527 -10.89 10.26 3.33
N ILE A 528 -10.56 9.98 2.06
CA ILE A 528 -9.28 10.42 1.50
C ILE A 528 -9.24 11.95 1.52
N GLY A 529 -8.20 12.52 2.14
CA GLY A 529 -8.03 13.97 2.28
C GLY A 529 -8.70 14.60 3.51
N GLU A 530 -9.38 13.82 4.36
CA GLU A 530 -9.81 14.31 5.66
C GLU A 530 -8.61 14.39 6.62
N THR A 531 -8.36 15.58 7.18
CA THR A 531 -7.49 15.71 8.35
C THR A 531 -8.15 14.95 9.51
N PRO A 532 -7.47 13.99 10.14
CA PRO A 532 -8.08 13.21 11.22
C PRO A 532 -8.51 14.13 12.37
N VAL A 533 -9.79 14.08 12.72
CA VAL A 533 -10.31 14.82 13.87
C VAL A 533 -9.88 14.07 15.12
N ALA A 534 -9.04 14.71 15.96
CA ALA A 534 -8.75 14.21 17.29
C ALA A 534 -10.09 13.96 18.00
N SER A 535 -10.36 12.71 18.40
CA SER A 535 -11.54 12.37 19.17
C SER A 535 -11.43 12.99 20.56
N SER A 536 -11.85 14.24 20.71
CA SER A 536 -12.07 14.84 22.01
C SER A 536 -13.36 14.26 22.58
N SER A 537 -13.24 13.37 23.56
CA SER A 537 -14.35 12.97 24.42
C SER A 537 -14.80 14.18 25.25
N SER A 538 -15.79 14.93 24.78
CA SER A 538 -16.41 15.99 25.58
C SER A 538 -17.36 15.36 26.60
N VAL A 539 -16.83 15.00 27.76
CA VAL A 539 -17.64 14.77 28.96
C VAL A 539 -17.93 16.14 29.56
N ALA A 540 -19.20 16.54 29.55
CA ALA A 540 -19.66 17.80 30.12
C ALA A 540 -19.34 17.85 31.62
N SER A 541 -18.48 18.78 32.04
CA SER A 541 -18.29 19.12 33.45
C SER A 541 -18.71 20.56 33.69
N SER A 542 -19.83 20.71 34.41
CA SER A 542 -20.25 21.94 35.06
C SER A 542 -19.34 22.23 36.25
N SER A 543 -18.75 23.41 36.33
CA SER A 543 -18.75 24.22 37.56
C SER A 543 -18.12 25.59 37.34
N SER A 544 -18.79 26.57 37.92
CA SER A 544 -18.50 27.99 38.00
C SER A 544 -17.51 28.30 39.13
N VAL A 545 -16.42 29.04 38.88
CA VAL A 545 -15.85 30.00 39.84
C VAL A 545 -15.09 31.12 39.10
N ALA A 546 -15.31 32.37 39.53
CA ALA A 546 -14.71 33.61 39.02
C ALA A 546 -13.26 33.85 39.50
N PRO A 547 -12.47 34.68 38.80
CA PRO A 547 -11.07 34.97 39.17
C PRO A 547 -10.95 36.18 40.11
N ALA A 548 -9.97 36.12 41.02
CA ALA A 548 -9.54 37.27 41.81
C ALA A 548 -8.03 37.52 41.60
N SER A 549 -7.72 38.74 41.19
CA SER A 549 -6.38 39.30 41.01
C SER A 549 -5.71 39.62 42.36
N SER A 550 -4.38 39.57 42.44
CA SER A 550 -3.56 40.60 43.13
C SER A 550 -2.07 40.47 42.84
N SER A 551 -1.44 41.63 42.81
CA SER A 551 -0.05 41.96 42.48
C SER A 551 0.90 41.86 43.69
N SER A 552 2.22 41.81 43.43
CA SER A 552 3.13 42.96 43.70
C SER A 552 4.60 42.59 44.07
N VAL A 553 5.52 43.31 43.37
CA VAL A 553 6.87 43.85 43.68
C VAL A 553 8.10 42.97 44.02
N VAL A 554 9.19 43.38 43.36
CA VAL A 554 10.60 42.92 43.32
C VAL A 554 11.48 43.67 44.35
N ALA A 555 12.61 43.08 44.76
CA ALA A 555 13.88 43.80 45.00
C ALA A 555 15.12 42.90 44.79
N SER A 556 16.24 43.54 44.44
CA SER A 556 17.38 43.10 43.63
C SER A 556 18.72 42.90 44.37
N SER A 557 19.69 42.15 43.79
CA SER A 557 21.12 42.55 43.71
C SER A 557 21.99 41.69 42.75
N SER A 558 22.54 42.37 41.72
CA SER A 558 23.86 42.29 41.03
C SER A 558 24.73 41.00 41.09
N SER A 559 25.44 40.54 40.05
CA SER A 559 25.71 41.05 38.69
C SER A 559 26.59 40.08 37.90
N GLU A 560 26.11 39.59 36.76
CA GLU A 560 26.86 39.54 35.49
C GLU A 560 25.88 39.97 34.40
N LYS A 561 26.34 40.82 33.49
CA LYS A 561 25.48 41.57 32.56
C LYS A 561 25.04 40.66 31.41
N ILE A 562 24.13 39.73 31.70
CA ILE A 562 23.29 39.11 30.68
C ILE A 562 22.42 40.23 30.13
N VAL A 563 22.39 40.41 28.82
CA VAL A 563 21.39 41.24 28.15
C VAL A 563 20.06 40.50 28.29
N LEU A 564 19.44 40.66 29.46
CA LEU A 564 18.03 40.35 29.71
C LEU A 564 17.32 41.69 29.73
N ASP A 565 16.90 42.15 28.57
CA ASP A 565 15.51 42.60 28.47
C ASP A 565 15.08 42.64 27.00
N GLY A 566 13.95 41.99 26.73
CA GLY A 566 13.38 41.83 25.40
C GLY A 566 13.65 40.45 24.80
N ALA A 567 12.78 39.49 25.11
CA ALA A 567 12.56 38.38 24.20
C ALA A 567 12.14 38.99 22.86
N THR A 568 13.08 39.04 21.91
CA THR A 568 12.77 39.59 20.60
C THR A 568 12.25 38.44 19.75
N THR A 569 10.93 38.40 19.57
CA THR A 569 10.30 37.41 18.70
C THR A 569 10.66 37.73 17.24
N TYR A 570 11.38 36.81 16.61
CA TYR A 570 11.62 36.83 15.18
C TYR A 570 10.72 35.78 14.52
N SER A 571 9.64 36.22 13.88
CA SER A 571 8.75 35.33 13.16
C SER A 571 9.38 34.99 11.81
N ILE A 572 9.74 33.72 11.63
CA ILE A 572 10.15 33.19 10.33
C ILE A 572 8.91 32.57 9.69
N SER A 573 8.55 33.03 8.50
CA SER A 573 7.57 32.35 7.68
C SER A 573 8.30 31.33 6.82
N VAL A 574 8.17 30.07 7.20
CA VAL A 574 8.62 28.94 6.38
C VAL A 574 7.39 28.40 5.66
N THR A 575 7.45 28.32 4.33
CA THR A 575 6.45 27.57 3.59
C THR A 575 6.78 26.09 3.75
N LEU A 576 6.02 25.41 4.60
CA LEU A 576 6.02 23.95 4.60
C LEU A 576 5.38 23.50 3.29
N PRO A 577 6.02 22.63 2.48
CA PRO A 577 5.26 21.85 1.52
C PRO A 577 4.18 21.10 2.31
N ILE A 578 2.96 21.08 1.81
CA ILE A 578 1.77 20.56 2.52
C ILE A 578 1.86 19.02 2.74
N ASP A 579 2.99 18.40 2.36
CA ASP A 579 3.01 17.05 1.80
C ASP A 579 3.85 16.02 2.58
N ASP A 580 4.50 16.38 3.70
CA ASP A 580 4.96 15.42 4.73
C ASP A 580 5.33 16.17 6.04
N ASN A 581 4.74 15.77 7.19
CA ASN A 581 4.99 16.42 8.49
C ASN A 581 6.40 16.16 9.07
N TYR A 582 7.27 15.48 8.30
CA TYR A 582 8.64 15.11 8.68
C TYR A 582 9.68 15.42 7.58
N ALA A 583 9.36 16.28 6.61
CA ALA A 583 10.36 16.73 5.65
C ALA A 583 11.34 17.72 6.31
N THR A 584 12.66 17.54 6.10
CA THR A 584 13.65 18.54 6.50
C THR A 584 13.39 19.85 5.77
N VAL A 585 13.11 20.92 6.52
CA VAL A 585 12.89 22.26 5.95
C VAL A 585 14.02 23.21 6.33
N ALA A 586 14.72 23.73 5.33
CA ALA A 586 15.76 24.73 5.54
C ALA A 586 15.15 26.11 5.79
N ALA A 587 15.11 26.53 7.05
CA ALA A 587 14.77 27.90 7.43
C ALA A 587 16.00 28.81 7.23
N LYS A 588 15.89 29.83 6.38
CA LYS A 588 16.92 30.88 6.24
C LYS A 588 16.56 32.05 7.13
N PHE A 589 17.54 32.59 7.82
CA PHE A 589 17.40 33.80 8.64
C PHE A 589 18.29 34.94 8.10
N ASP A 590 17.80 36.17 8.20
CA ASP A 590 18.64 37.35 7.94
C ASP A 590 19.52 37.63 9.15
N VAL A 591 20.79 37.23 9.05
CA VAL A 591 21.80 37.39 10.10
C VAL A 591 21.98 38.86 10.50
N ASN A 592 21.84 39.81 9.57
CA ASN A 592 22.02 41.22 9.89
C ASN A 592 20.83 41.76 10.69
N GLU A 593 19.61 41.35 10.32
CA GLU A 593 18.39 41.77 11.00
C GLU A 593 18.33 41.21 12.43
N ILE A 594 18.64 39.92 12.61
CA ILE A 594 18.66 39.28 13.93
C ILE A 594 19.76 39.88 14.81
N ALA A 595 20.96 40.10 14.25
CA ALA A 595 22.05 40.73 15.00
C ALA A 595 21.64 42.12 15.50
N GLN A 596 21.04 42.95 14.64
CA GLN A 596 20.56 44.28 15.02
C GLN A 596 19.51 44.22 16.14
N LYS A 597 18.55 43.28 16.05
CA LYS A 597 17.48 43.08 17.03
C LYS A 597 18.00 42.62 18.40
N LEU A 598 19.06 41.81 18.42
CA LEU A 598 19.71 41.34 19.64
C LEU A 598 20.77 42.32 20.18
N GLY A 599 20.98 43.46 19.52
CA GLY A 599 22.03 44.41 19.88
C GLY A 599 23.45 43.86 19.65
N LEU A 600 23.60 42.91 18.72
CA LEU A 600 24.85 42.25 18.34
C LEU A 600 25.33 42.72 16.96
N THR A 601 26.57 42.35 16.60
CA THR A 601 27.06 42.49 15.22
C THR A 601 26.84 41.18 14.45
N ALA A 602 26.68 41.24 13.13
CA ALA A 602 26.57 40.04 12.29
C ALA A 602 27.78 39.10 12.43
N ALA A 603 28.97 39.66 12.61
CA ALA A 603 30.19 38.89 12.89
C ALA A 603 30.10 38.12 14.21
N THR A 604 29.56 38.75 15.26
CA THR A 604 29.31 38.08 16.56
C THR A 604 28.25 36.99 16.44
N LEU A 605 27.15 37.25 15.74
CA LEU A 605 26.08 36.27 15.55
C LEU A 605 26.52 35.07 14.69
N SER A 606 27.41 35.29 13.72
CA SER A 606 27.97 34.22 12.87
C SER A 606 28.85 33.21 13.62
N GLN A 607 29.28 33.55 14.84
CA GLN A 607 30.04 32.67 15.74
C GLN A 607 29.14 32.00 16.78
N ALA A 608 27.83 32.28 16.79
CA ALA A 608 26.90 31.73 17.75
C ALA A 608 26.57 30.26 17.44
N THR A 609 26.39 29.47 18.49
CA THR A 609 25.83 28.12 18.39
C THR A 609 24.31 28.20 18.56
N PHE A 610 23.59 27.68 17.59
CA PHE A 610 22.13 27.63 17.63
C PHE A 610 21.67 26.31 18.23
N PHE A 611 20.74 26.40 19.17
CA PHE A 611 20.04 25.28 19.78
C PHE A 611 18.55 25.49 19.55
N ALA A 612 17.85 24.43 19.13
CA ALA A 612 16.41 24.44 19.13
C ALA A 612 15.91 24.20 20.57
N GLN A 613 14.82 24.87 20.93
CA GLN A 613 14.04 24.51 22.09
C GLN A 613 12.78 23.84 21.57
N GLU A 614 12.57 22.60 21.98
CA GLU A 614 11.38 21.83 21.65
C GLU A 614 10.13 22.47 22.27
N SER A 615 8.97 22.13 21.74
CA SER A 615 7.68 22.64 22.21
C SER A 615 7.35 22.24 23.65
N ASP A 616 8.02 21.21 24.19
CA ASP A 616 7.96 20.76 25.58
C ASP A 616 8.91 21.53 26.52
N GLY A 617 9.68 22.48 25.99
CA GLY A 617 10.66 23.28 26.72
C GLY A 617 12.04 22.66 26.83
N ASN A 618 12.26 21.44 26.32
CA ASN A 618 13.56 20.78 26.31
C ASN A 618 14.50 21.45 25.31
N MET A 619 15.74 21.71 25.74
CA MET A 619 16.78 22.22 24.86
C MET A 619 17.42 21.07 24.10
N VAL A 620 17.40 21.11 22.77
CA VAL A 620 18.18 20.19 21.95
C VAL A 620 19.65 20.45 22.21
N THR A 621 20.37 19.44 22.70
CA THR A 621 21.79 19.58 23.10
C THR A 621 22.77 19.48 21.94
N ASN A 622 22.29 19.05 20.77
CA ASN A 622 23.05 19.01 19.52
C ASN A 622 22.79 20.30 18.71
N SER A 623 23.85 20.95 18.24
CA SER A 623 23.69 22.18 17.45
C SER A 623 23.06 21.92 16.08
N THR A 624 22.05 22.70 15.72
CA THR A 624 21.31 22.59 14.45
C THR A 624 22.10 23.08 13.23
N ALA A 625 23.29 23.67 13.43
CA ALA A 625 24.12 24.20 12.34
C ALA A 625 24.96 23.13 11.61
N THR A 626 25.11 21.92 12.18
CA THR A 626 26.04 20.90 11.66
C THR A 626 25.48 19.48 11.59
N ALA A 627 24.20 19.26 11.89
CA ALA A 627 23.56 17.96 11.78
C ALA A 627 22.18 18.11 11.09
N PRO A 628 21.93 17.44 9.95
CA PRO A 628 20.59 17.35 9.40
C PRO A 628 19.80 16.42 10.32
N GLY A 629 18.95 17.01 11.14
CA GLY A 629 18.26 16.29 12.22
C GLY A 629 16.99 17.00 12.66
N HIS A 630 16.22 17.46 11.68
CA HIS A 630 14.77 17.25 11.59
C HIS A 630 14.47 17.01 10.12
#